data_AF-A0A7J9WE29-F1
#
_entry.id   AF-A0A7J9WE29-F1
#
_cell.length_a   1.000
_cell.length_b   1.000
_cell.length_c   1.000
_cell.angle_alpha   90.00
_cell.angle_beta   90.00
_cell.angle_gamma   90.00
#
_symmetry.space_group_name_H-M   'P 1'
#
loop_
_entity.id
_entity.type
_entity.pdbx_description
1 polymer ?
#
loop_
_entity_poly.entity_id
_entity_poly.type
_entity_poly.pdbx_seq_one_letter_code
_entity_poly.pdbx_strand_id
1 'polypeptide(L)'
;MSIEVEMELVRLRNERQQLVQANEHLQRGCRPRGWLEKRADGWHSEYVAPDPVRGLQKIDRPVGSWAEGIAFFDSMRRVVGA
;
A
#
# COMPACT_ATOMS: atom_id res chain seq x y z
N MET A 1 -15.70 -25.83 24.87
CA MET A 1 -15.21 -25.21 23.63
C MET A 1 -15.06 -26.34 22.62
N SER A 2 -15.67 -26.28 21.43
CA SER A 2 -15.71 -27.43 20.52
C SER A 2 -14.43 -27.55 19.69
N ILE A 3 -14.03 -28.80 19.41
CA ILE A 3 -12.85 -29.14 18.61
C ILE A 3 -12.90 -28.49 17.21
N GLU A 4 -14.10 -28.35 16.64
CA GLU A 4 -14.32 -27.66 15.36
C GLU A 4 -13.90 -26.19 15.39
N VAL A 5 -14.16 -25.48 16.49
CA VAL A 5 -13.76 -24.07 16.65
C VAL A 5 -12.24 -23.97 16.76
N GLU A 6 -11.58 -24.91 17.44
CA GLU A 6 -10.12 -24.94 17.55
C GLU A 6 -9.45 -25.21 16.20
N MET A 7 -10.00 -26.14 15.41
CA MET A 7 -9.50 -26.43 14.06
C MET A 7 -9.65 -25.24 13.12
N GLU A 8 -10.79 -24.56 13.14
CA GLU A 8 -11.01 -23.38 12.30
C GLU A 8 -10.09 -22.22 12.70
N LEU A 9 -9.83 -22.06 14.00
CA LEU A 9 -8.92 -21.02 14.50
C LEU A 9 -7.48 -21.26 14.03
N VAL A 10 -7.04 -22.52 13.96
CA VAL A 10 -5.73 -22.90 13.41
C VAL A 10 -5.66 -22.61 11.91
N ARG A 11 -6.73 -22.95 11.17
CA ARG A 11 -6.83 -22.66 9.72
C ARG A 11 -6.70 -21.17 9.43
N LEU A 12 -7.47 -20.34 10.15
CA LEU A 12 -7.46 -18.89 10.00
C LEU A 12 -6.12 -18.26 10.40
N ARG A 13 -5.44 -18.79 11.43
CA ARG A 13 -4.09 -18.34 11.80
C ARG A 13 -3.07 -18.62 10.69
N ASN A 14 -3.16 -19.78 10.06
CA ASN A 14 -2.29 -20.15 8.95
C ASN A 14 -2.57 -19.28 7.71
N GLU A 15 -3.84 -19.07 7.34
CA GLU A 15 -4.22 -18.17 6.25
C GLU A 15 -3.74 -16.74 6.50
N ARG A 16 -3.91 -16.23 7.72
CA ARG A 16 -3.40 -14.90 8.10
C ARG A 16 -1.88 -14.83 7.94
N GLN A 17 -1.15 -15.85 8.39
CA GLN A 17 0.31 -15.87 8.30
C GLN A 17 0.78 -15.86 6.85
N GLN A 18 0.12 -16.62 5.97
CA GLN A 18 0.41 -16.62 4.53
C GLN A 18 0.13 -15.26 3.89
N LEU A 19 -0.98 -14.61 4.25
CA LEU A 19 -1.31 -13.27 3.75
C LEU A 19 -0.30 -12.21 4.20
N VAL A 20 0.16 -12.27 5.46
CA VAL A 20 1.20 -11.36 5.97
C VAL A 20 2.50 -11.55 5.21
N GLN A 21 2.94 -12.79 5.00
CA GLN A 21 4.17 -13.09 4.25
C GLN A 21 4.08 -12.64 2.79
N ALA A 22 2.93 -12.86 2.13
CA ALA A 22 2.70 -12.38 0.77
C ALA A 22 2.74 -10.85 0.70
N ASN A 23 2.15 -10.16 1.67
CA ASN A 23 2.13 -8.71 1.72
C ASN A 23 3.54 -8.13 1.97
N GLU A 24 4.31 -8.71 2.90
CA GLU A 24 5.72 -8.34 3.10
C GLU A 24 6.55 -8.54 1.83
N HIS A 25 6.32 -9.63 1.09
CA HIS A 25 7.03 -9.90 -0.16
C HIS A 25 6.70 -8.85 -1.24
N LEU A 26 5.42 -8.48 -1.39
CA LEU A 26 4.99 -7.42 -2.29
C LEU A 26 5.58 -6.06 -1.89
N GLN A 27 5.62 -5.74 -0.59
CA GLN A 27 6.17 -4.49 -0.07
C GLN A 27 7.68 -4.37 -0.26
N ARG A 28 8.45 -5.45 -0.10
CA ARG A 28 9.92 -5.44 -0.28
C ARG A 28 10.35 -5.12 -1.72
N GLY A 29 9.52 -5.41 -2.72
CA GLY A 29 9.77 -5.07 -4.14
C GLY A 29 9.08 -3.80 -4.62
N CYS A 30 8.01 -3.36 -3.94
CA CYS A 30 7.20 -2.22 -4.35
C CYS A 30 7.65 -0.95 -3.64
N ARG A 31 8.77 -0.36 -4.10
CA ARG A 31 9.02 1.05 -3.79
C ARG A 31 7.88 1.84 -4.43
N PRO A 32 7.15 2.71 -3.70
CA PRO A 32 6.10 3.51 -4.30
C PRO A 32 6.71 4.32 -5.43
N ARG A 33 6.42 3.91 -6.66
CA ARG A 33 6.80 4.66 -7.85
C ARG A 33 5.78 5.78 -7.95
N GLY A 34 6.17 6.91 -7.38
CA GLY A 34 5.39 8.12 -7.37
C GLY A 34 5.98 9.19 -8.29
N TRP A 35 5.14 10.02 -8.88
CA TRP A 35 5.55 11.20 -9.61
C TRP A 35 4.58 12.37 -9.38
N LEU A 36 5.08 13.58 -9.57
CA LEU A 36 4.27 14.79 -9.57
C LEU A 36 4.00 15.23 -11.01
N GLU A 37 2.75 15.55 -11.29
CA GLU A 37 2.32 16.10 -12.57
C GLU A 37 1.53 17.40 -12.37
N LYS A 38 1.82 18.42 -13.19
CA LYS A 38 0.96 19.61 -13.30
C LYS A 38 -0.04 19.37 -14.42
N ARG A 39 -1.31 19.24 -14.07
CA ARG A 39 -2.44 19.12 -15.00
C ARG A 39 -3.21 20.43 -15.12
N ALA A 40 -4.20 20.46 -16.00
CA ALA A 40 -5.05 21.63 -16.21
C ALA A 40 -5.85 22.04 -14.97
N ASP A 41 -6.21 21.06 -14.12
CA ASP A 41 -6.99 21.21 -12.90
C ASP A 41 -6.15 21.40 -11.63
N GLY A 42 -4.83 21.16 -11.67
CA GLY A 42 -4.00 21.35 -10.50
C GLY A 42 -2.68 20.60 -10.51
N TRP A 43 -2.07 20.50 -9.33
CA TRP A 43 -0.95 19.59 -9.11
C TRP A 43 -1.49 18.23 -8.65
N HIS A 44 -0.92 17.16 -9.18
CA HIS A 44 -1.33 15.79 -8.87
C HIS A 44 -0.12 14.97 -8.41
N SER A 45 -0.30 14.25 -7.30
CA SER A 45 0.64 13.25 -6.81
C SER A 45 0.12 11.87 -7.18
N GLU A 46 0.73 11.26 -8.17
CA GLU A 46 0.37 9.92 -8.64
C GLU A 46 1.32 8.89 -8.07
N TYR A 47 0.80 7.73 -7.66
CA TYR A 47 1.64 6.62 -7.20
C TYR A 47 1.02 5.27 -7.44
N VAL A 48 1.88 4.26 -7.51
CA VAL A 48 1.46 2.85 -7.52
C VAL A 48 1.70 2.26 -6.14
N ALA A 49 0.66 1.71 -5.54
CA ALA A 49 0.70 1.00 -4.28
C ALA A 49 0.25 -0.47 -4.46
N PRO A 50 0.82 -1.41 -3.71
CA PRO A 50 0.28 -2.76 -3.65
C PRO A 50 -1.06 -2.76 -2.90
N ASP A 51 -2.06 -3.37 -3.52
CA ASP A 51 -3.38 -3.65 -2.98
C ASP A 51 -3.51 -5.18 -2.81
N PRO A 52 -3.82 -5.68 -1.59
CA PRO A 52 -3.85 -7.12 -1.32
C PRO A 52 -4.98 -7.88 -2.02
N VAL A 53 -5.97 -7.18 -2.59
CA VAL A 53 -7.11 -7.75 -3.32
C VAL A 53 -6.93 -7.59 -4.83
N ARG A 54 -6.39 -6.46 -5.28
CA ARG A 54 -6.33 -6.06 -6.70
C ARG A 54 -4.92 -6.09 -7.30
N GLY A 55 -3.90 -6.39 -6.51
CA GLY A 55 -2.51 -6.45 -6.95
C GLY A 55 -1.82 -5.10 -6.88
N LEU A 56 -1.72 -4.37 -7.98
CA LEU A 56 -1.12 -3.03 -8.02
C LEU A 56 -2.19 -2.01 -8.41
N GLN A 57 -2.38 -1.00 -7.57
CA GLN A 57 -3.32 0.08 -7.83
C GLN A 57 -2.58 1.39 -8.08
N LYS A 58 -2.94 2.06 -9.17
CA LYS A 58 -2.58 3.46 -9.41
C LYS A 58 -3.54 4.36 -8.65
N ILE A 59 -3.00 5.23 -7.82
CA ILE A 59 -3.73 6.19 -7.00
C ILE A 59 -3.34 7.59 -7.45
N ASP A 60 -4.34 8.46 -7.60
CA ASP A 60 -4.19 9.87 -7.93
C ASP A 60 -4.66 10.71 -6.75
N ARG A 61 -3.81 11.63 -6.31
CA ARG A 61 -4.10 12.57 -5.22
C ARG A 61 -3.89 14.01 -5.71
N PRO A 62 -4.97 14.81 -5.84
CA PRO A 62 -4.84 16.25 -6.05
C PRO A 62 -4.12 16.89 -4.86
N VAL A 63 -3.20 17.82 -5.15
CA VAL A 63 -2.47 18.61 -4.16
C VAL A 63 -2.49 20.09 -4.55
N GLY A 64 -2.48 20.98 -3.57
CA GLY A 64 -2.55 22.43 -3.77
C GLY A 64 -1.24 23.02 -4.32
N SER A 65 -0.11 22.34 -4.15
CA SER A 65 1.19 22.82 -4.61
C SER A 65 2.19 21.69 -4.90
N TRP A 66 3.24 22.03 -5.64
CA TRP A 66 4.39 21.15 -5.84
C TRP A 66 5.03 20.74 -4.50
N ALA A 67 5.19 21.70 -3.57
CA ALA A 67 5.79 21.44 -2.26
C ALA A 67 4.97 20.47 -1.41
N GLU A 68 3.64 20.60 -1.43
CA GLU A 68 2.73 19.67 -0.77
C GLU A 68 2.84 18.25 -1.37
N GLY A 69 2.95 18.16 -2.70
CA GLY A 69 3.17 16.89 -3.38
C GLY A 69 4.49 16.20 -3.01
N ILE A 70 5.59 16.96 -2.91
CA ILE A 70 6.89 16.43 -2.45
C ILE A 70 6.80 15.95 -0.99
N ALA A 71 6.19 16.75 -0.11
CA ALA A 71 6.01 16.38 1.29
C ALA A 71 5.18 15.09 1.44
N PHE A 72 4.16 14.91 0.60
CA PHE A 72 3.39 13.67 0.53
C PHE A 72 4.27 12.47 0.14
N PHE A 73 5.08 12.58 -0.92
CA PHE A 73 5.98 11.48 -1.31
C PHE A 73 7.02 11.14 -0.25
N ASP A 74 7.60 12.14 0.40
CA ASP A 74 8.53 11.93 1.51
C ASP A 74 7.88 11.23 2.70
N SER A 75 6.61 11.55 3.00
CA SER A 75 5.85 10.86 4.06
C SER A 75 5.64 9.37 3.72
N MET A 76 5.29 9.05 2.47
CA MET A 76 5.12 7.66 2.05
C MET A 76 6.44 6.89 2.08
N ARG A 77 7.55 7.53 1.67
CA ARG A 77 8.88 6.92 1.73
C ARG A 77 9.28 6.54 3.16
N ARG A 78 8.87 7.33 4.16
CA ARG A 78 9.13 7.02 5.58
C ARG A 78 8.26 5.88 6.09
N VAL A 79 7.00 5.79 5.63
CA VAL A 79 6.07 4.72 6.04
C VAL A 79 6.42 3.39 5.39
N VAL A 80 6.86 3.39 4.14
CA VAL A 80 7.19 2.17 3.38
C VAL A 80 8.68 1.78 3.50
N GLY A 81 9.55 2.72 3.84
CA GLY A 81 11.00 2.52 3.94
C GLY A 81 11.55 2.29 5.35
N ALA A 82 10.68 2.16 6.37
CA ALA A 82 11.00 1.74 7.74
C ALA A 82 10.61 0.28 7.95
#